data_AF-A0A7S0BH38-F1
#
_entry.id   AF-A0A7S0BH38-F1
#
_cell.length_a   1.000
_cell.length_b   1.000
_cell.length_c   1.000
_cell.angle_alpha   90.00
_cell.angle_beta   90.00
_cell.angle_gamma   90.00
#
_symmetry.space_group_name_H-M   'P 1'
#
loop_
_entity.id
_entity.type
_entity.pdbx_description
1 polymer ?
#
loop_
_entity_poly.entity_id
_entity_poly.type
_entity_poly.pdbx_seq_one_letter_code
_entity_poly.pdbx_strand_id
1 'polypeptide(L)'
;PHVNRYPGGMKLTAKGGENFSAKIDIEVPMASYQAAQAILANGGKLTLVYFTKHGLKVHLRPERWTKQNLPVPKPAEPKDAYKFFYTERDENGRAFRYVDRAEDVLYVHPRLALHRTLFKKSIAERLKGVTKDGEEDFLYRLKRAEEQWKLAAEEREKRRIEEILEGQKVVDCEEVPDFGDNFDVERETIQAKVQQVEEELDAEGIKKIDIKVEKKA
;
A
#
# COMPACT_ATOMS: atom_id res chain seq x y z
N PRO A 1 -11.09 8.30 -2.87
CA PRO A 1 -9.67 7.86 -2.75
C PRO A 1 -9.15 7.99 -1.30
N HIS A 2 -9.00 6.86 -0.60
CA HIS A 2 -8.51 6.84 0.79
C HIS A 2 -6.97 6.84 0.83
N VAL A 3 -6.38 7.81 1.54
CA VAL A 3 -4.93 7.90 1.75
C VAL A 3 -4.63 7.61 3.22
N ASN A 4 -4.07 6.44 3.51
CA ASN A 4 -3.60 6.09 4.86
C ASN A 4 -2.35 6.94 5.20
N ARG A 5 -2.40 7.68 6.30
CA ARG A 5 -1.37 8.64 6.71
C ARG A 5 -0.24 7.90 7.45
N TYR A 6 0.79 7.48 6.72
CA TYR A 6 1.98 6.84 7.28
C TYR A 6 2.88 7.89 7.96
N PRO A 7 3.63 7.56 9.03
CA PRO A 7 4.40 8.56 9.81
C PRO A 7 5.53 9.28 9.05
N GLY A 8 5.76 8.93 7.78
CA GLY A 8 6.74 9.54 6.88
C GLY A 8 6.21 9.99 5.52
N GLY A 9 4.90 9.99 5.26
CA GLY A 9 4.35 10.42 3.97
C GLY A 9 3.04 9.73 3.60
N MET A 10 2.72 9.74 2.31
CA MET A 10 1.54 9.09 1.73
C MET A 10 1.95 7.75 1.09
N LYS A 11 1.17 6.69 1.29
CA LYS A 11 1.34 5.43 0.57
C LYS A 11 0.16 5.25 -0.38
N LEU A 12 0.44 5.06 -1.66
CA LEU A 12 -0.56 4.70 -2.64
C LEU A 12 -1.01 3.25 -2.41
N THR A 13 -2.32 3.03 -2.32
CA THR A 13 -2.93 1.72 -2.09
C THR A 13 -3.95 1.42 -3.19
N ALA A 14 -4.23 0.13 -3.43
CA ALA A 14 -5.08 -0.31 -4.55
C ALA A 14 -6.59 -0.31 -4.23
N LYS A 15 -7.05 0.46 -3.24
CA LYS A 15 -8.47 0.48 -2.88
C LYS A 15 -9.27 1.08 -4.04
N GLY A 16 -10.13 0.27 -4.66
CA GLY A 16 -10.89 0.66 -5.87
C GLY A 16 -10.10 0.54 -7.17
N GLY A 17 -9.01 -0.22 -7.20
CA GLY A 17 -8.20 -0.45 -8.41
C GLY A 17 -8.97 -1.11 -9.55
N GLU A 18 -10.02 -1.89 -9.25
CA GLU A 18 -10.88 -2.56 -10.24
C GLU A 18 -11.58 -1.57 -11.18
N ASN A 19 -11.95 -0.39 -10.66
CA ASN A 19 -12.62 0.66 -11.42
C ASN A 19 -11.65 1.77 -11.89
N PHE A 20 -10.35 1.59 -11.66
CA PHE A 20 -9.36 2.58 -12.06
C PHE A 20 -9.01 2.39 -13.54
N SER A 21 -9.46 3.31 -14.39
CA SER A 21 -9.21 3.32 -15.85
C SER A 21 -8.45 4.54 -16.35
N ALA A 22 -8.06 5.44 -15.44
CA ALA A 22 -7.45 6.71 -15.79
C ALA A 22 -5.94 6.56 -16.07
N LYS A 23 -5.47 7.17 -17.17
CA LYS A 23 -4.05 7.36 -17.46
C LYS A 23 -3.55 8.60 -16.70
N ILE A 24 -2.84 8.39 -15.60
CA ILE A 24 -2.35 9.47 -14.73
C ILE A 24 -0.87 9.26 -14.45
N ASP A 25 -0.12 10.36 -14.48
CA ASP A 25 1.26 10.41 -14.02
C ASP A 25 1.29 10.88 -12.57
N ILE A 26 1.84 10.06 -11.67
CA ILE A 26 1.74 10.27 -10.22
C ILE A 26 3.11 10.16 -9.55
N GLU A 27 3.41 11.16 -8.71
CA GLU A 27 4.55 11.15 -7.79
C GLU A 27 4.09 10.80 -6.37
N VAL A 28 4.64 9.73 -5.78
CA VAL A 28 4.34 9.34 -4.39
C VAL A 28 5.59 8.83 -3.68
N PRO A 29 5.70 8.93 -2.35
CA PRO A 29 6.84 8.35 -1.65
C PRO A 29 6.81 6.82 -1.61
N MET A 30 5.62 6.23 -1.55
CA MET A 30 5.48 4.77 -1.55
C MET A 30 4.22 4.36 -2.29
N ALA A 31 4.24 3.17 -2.88
CA ALA A 31 3.06 2.54 -3.46
C ALA A 31 2.97 1.07 -3.01
N SER A 32 1.79 0.48 -3.12
CA SER A 32 1.59 -0.97 -3.08
C SER A 32 1.76 -1.56 -4.47
N TYR A 33 2.19 -2.82 -4.57
CA TYR A 33 2.31 -3.56 -5.83
C TYR A 33 1.06 -3.45 -6.71
N GLN A 34 -0.10 -3.79 -6.15
CA GLN A 34 -1.38 -3.75 -6.87
C GLN A 34 -1.73 -2.34 -7.40
N ALA A 35 -1.37 -1.28 -6.67
CA ALA A 35 -1.65 0.09 -7.11
C ALA A 35 -0.71 0.52 -8.24
N ALA A 36 0.56 0.11 -8.15
CA ALA A 36 1.52 0.35 -9.22
C ALA A 36 1.12 -0.40 -10.50
N GLN A 37 0.68 -1.65 -10.35
CA GLN A 37 0.17 -2.46 -11.44
C GLN A 37 -1.04 -1.79 -12.12
N ALA A 38 -2.01 -1.29 -11.35
CA ALA A 38 -3.18 -0.60 -11.90
C ALA A 38 -2.81 0.67 -12.70
N ILE A 39 -1.85 1.47 -12.21
CA ILE A 39 -1.39 2.68 -12.89
C ILE A 39 -0.65 2.34 -14.19
N LEU A 40 0.30 1.41 -14.13
CA LEU A 40 1.12 1.03 -15.27
C LEU A 40 0.30 0.30 -16.34
N ALA A 41 -0.67 -0.53 -15.94
CA ALA A 41 -1.57 -1.23 -16.86
C ALA A 41 -2.40 -0.24 -17.71
N ASN A 42 -2.80 0.89 -17.13
CA ASN A 42 -3.51 1.96 -17.85
C ASN A 42 -2.57 2.90 -18.63
N GLY A 43 -1.26 2.60 -18.68
CA GLY A 43 -0.26 3.39 -19.37
C GLY A 43 0.10 4.71 -18.68
N GLY A 44 -0.21 4.86 -17.38
CA GLY A 44 0.26 5.98 -16.57
C GLY A 44 1.71 5.81 -16.12
N LYS A 45 2.33 6.89 -15.64
CA LYS A 45 3.69 6.84 -15.08
C LYS A 45 3.66 6.93 -13.55
N LEU A 46 4.48 6.12 -12.90
CA LEU A 46 4.65 6.16 -11.45
C LEU A 46 6.10 6.53 -11.09
N THR A 47 6.26 7.60 -10.32
CA THR A 47 7.55 8.05 -9.84
C THR A 47 7.56 8.02 -8.31
N LEU A 48 8.56 7.35 -7.74
CA LEU A 48 8.76 7.30 -6.30
C LEU A 48 9.67 8.43 -5.83
N VAL A 49 9.18 9.31 -4.95
CA VAL A 49 9.93 10.50 -4.49
C VAL A 49 10.15 10.46 -2.99
N TYR A 50 11.40 10.59 -2.55
CA TYR A 50 11.72 10.61 -1.13
C TYR A 50 11.34 11.94 -0.48
N PHE A 51 10.53 11.87 0.57
CA PHE A 51 10.20 13.01 1.40
C PHE A 51 10.57 12.77 2.86
N THR A 52 11.19 13.78 3.48
CA THR A 52 11.24 13.88 4.94
C THR A 52 9.98 14.56 5.46
N LYS A 53 9.67 14.41 6.76
CA LYS A 53 8.53 15.09 7.39
C LYS A 53 8.58 16.61 7.20
N HIS A 54 9.77 17.20 7.22
CA HIS A 54 9.96 18.63 6.96
C HIS A 54 9.82 18.95 5.46
N GLY A 55 10.49 18.19 4.59
CA GLY A 55 10.40 18.39 3.15
C GLY A 55 8.97 18.27 2.60
N LEU A 56 8.15 17.36 3.14
CA LEU A 56 6.75 17.25 2.76
C LEU A 56 5.93 18.48 3.17
N LYS A 57 6.21 19.08 4.34
CA LYS A 57 5.56 20.33 4.77
C LYS A 57 5.93 21.50 3.87
N VAL A 58 7.20 21.56 3.45
CA VAL A 58 7.68 22.55 2.47
C VAL A 58 6.94 22.40 1.16
N HIS A 59 6.82 21.17 0.67
CA HIS A 59 6.17 20.88 -0.61
C HIS A 59 4.66 21.16 -0.60
N LEU A 60 3.97 20.82 0.49
CA LEU A 60 2.52 21.04 0.60
C LEU A 60 2.13 22.50 0.85
N ARG A 61 3.03 23.29 1.46
CA ARG A 61 2.74 24.67 1.89
C ARG A 61 3.90 25.63 1.61
N PRO A 62 4.36 25.75 0.34
CA PRO A 62 5.51 26.60 0.01
C PRO A 62 5.26 28.08 0.36
N GLU A 63 3.99 28.51 0.40
CA GLU A 63 3.58 29.87 0.72
C GLU A 63 4.01 30.34 2.10
N ARG A 64 4.25 29.42 3.04
CA ARG A 64 4.73 29.79 4.39
C ARG A 64 6.14 30.37 4.37
N TRP A 65 6.98 29.92 3.45
CA TRP A 65 8.34 30.41 3.30
C TRP A 65 8.35 31.68 2.45
N THR A 66 7.61 31.68 1.34
CA THR A 66 7.57 32.86 0.45
C THR A 66 6.94 34.08 1.12
N LYS A 67 5.86 33.93 1.91
CA LYS A 67 5.25 35.04 2.66
C LYS A 67 6.15 35.64 3.73
N GLN A 68 7.10 34.87 4.25
CA GLN A 68 8.09 35.32 5.23
C GLN A 68 9.36 35.86 4.55
N ASN A 69 9.38 35.97 3.21
CA ASN A 69 10.57 36.27 2.42
C ASN A 69 11.76 35.35 2.75
N LEU A 70 11.47 34.13 3.19
CA LEU A 70 12.47 33.10 3.46
C LEU A 70 12.68 32.25 2.20
N PRO A 71 13.91 31.83 1.91
CA PRO A 71 14.17 30.89 0.82
C PRO A 71 13.49 29.55 1.13
N VAL A 72 12.94 28.92 0.08
CA VAL A 72 12.37 27.58 0.19
C VAL A 72 13.50 26.60 0.55
N PRO A 73 13.38 25.84 1.66
CA PRO A 73 14.42 24.91 2.07
C PRO A 73 14.69 23.86 1.00
N LYS A 74 15.97 23.53 0.81
CA LYS A 74 16.36 22.44 -0.09
C LYS A 74 15.87 21.09 0.46
N PRO A 75 15.51 20.14 -0.42
CA PRO A 75 15.17 18.78 -0.03
C PRO A 75 16.32 18.13 0.74
N ALA A 76 15.99 17.41 1.81
CA ALA A 76 16.97 16.66 2.57
C ALA A 76 17.35 15.35 1.86
N GLU A 77 18.58 14.91 2.03
CA GLU A 77 19.04 13.63 1.49
C GLU A 77 18.31 12.43 2.12
N PRO A 78 18.14 11.33 1.36
CA PRO A 78 17.70 10.06 1.92
C PRO A 78 18.64 9.55 3.00
N LYS A 79 18.07 8.93 4.04
CA LYS A 79 18.87 8.15 5.00
C LYS A 79 19.60 7.03 4.25
N ASP A 80 20.75 6.61 4.75
CA ASP A 80 21.60 5.59 4.09
C ASP A 80 20.85 4.31 3.70
N ALA A 81 19.91 3.88 4.54
CA ALA A 81 19.05 2.73 4.27
C ALA A 81 18.20 2.89 2.99
N TYR A 82 17.83 4.13 2.64
CA TYR A 82 16.97 4.45 1.48
C TYR A 82 17.76 4.98 0.28
N LYS A 83 19.06 5.30 0.42
CA LYS A 83 19.88 5.82 -0.69
C LYS A 83 19.92 4.87 -1.88
N PHE A 84 19.98 3.56 -1.64
CA PHE A 84 19.96 2.54 -2.69
C PHE A 84 18.61 2.44 -3.41
N PHE A 85 17.54 2.91 -2.78
CA PHE A 85 16.19 2.82 -3.35
C PHE A 85 15.84 4.05 -4.18
N TYR A 86 16.30 5.24 -3.78
CA TYR A 86 16.12 6.49 -4.52
C TYR A 86 17.44 6.89 -5.20
N THR A 87 17.66 6.33 -6.38
CA THR A 87 18.93 6.42 -7.12
C THR A 87 19.12 7.76 -7.79
N GLU A 88 18.05 8.35 -8.33
CA GLU A 88 18.13 9.54 -9.18
C GLU A 88 17.93 10.83 -8.40
N ARG A 89 18.32 11.95 -9.02
CA ARG A 89 18.22 13.30 -8.44
C ARG A 89 17.62 14.26 -9.46
N ASP A 90 16.69 15.07 -8.98
CA ASP A 90 16.03 16.12 -9.75
C ASP A 90 16.87 17.41 -9.73
N GLU A 91 16.53 18.39 -10.57
CA GLU A 91 17.17 19.72 -10.63
C GLU A 91 17.15 20.41 -9.25
N ASN A 92 16.09 20.15 -8.48
CA ASN A 92 15.92 20.67 -7.12
C ASN A 92 16.65 19.85 -6.05
N GLY A 93 17.42 18.82 -6.42
CA GLY A 93 18.11 17.91 -5.50
C GLY A 93 17.21 16.88 -4.81
N ARG A 94 15.96 16.72 -5.26
CA ARG A 94 15.03 15.71 -4.74
C ARG A 94 15.47 14.33 -5.17
N ALA A 95 15.49 13.38 -4.24
CA ALA A 95 15.79 11.99 -4.53
C ALA A 95 14.54 11.27 -5.03
N PHE A 96 14.62 10.65 -6.21
CA PHE A 96 13.49 9.91 -6.79
C PHE A 96 13.93 8.64 -7.52
N ARG A 97 12.96 7.86 -7.97
CA ARG A 97 13.14 6.67 -8.80
C ARG A 97 11.92 6.45 -9.70
N TYR A 98 12.14 6.15 -10.97
CA TYR A 98 11.07 5.72 -11.87
C TYR A 98 10.67 4.26 -11.61
N VAL A 99 9.39 3.97 -11.79
CA VAL A 99 8.84 2.63 -11.70
C VAL A 99 8.39 2.21 -13.09
N ASP A 100 9.16 1.32 -13.72
CA ASP A 100 8.79 0.73 -15.01
C ASP A 100 7.95 -0.53 -14.82
N ARG A 101 8.20 -1.28 -13.74
CA ARG A 101 7.49 -2.52 -13.41
C ARG A 101 6.92 -2.46 -12.01
N ALA A 102 5.75 -3.08 -11.80
CA ALA A 102 5.11 -3.10 -10.49
C ALA A 102 6.01 -3.75 -9.42
N GLU A 103 6.88 -4.70 -9.81
CA GLU A 103 7.83 -5.36 -8.92
C GLU A 103 8.90 -4.40 -8.37
N ASP A 104 9.15 -3.27 -9.03
CA ASP A 104 10.12 -2.26 -8.56
C ASP A 104 9.64 -1.52 -7.32
N VAL A 105 8.33 -1.54 -7.08
CA VAL A 105 7.68 -0.99 -5.88
C VAL A 105 7.76 -1.94 -4.69
N LEU A 106 7.95 -3.24 -4.94
CA LEU A 106 8.05 -4.24 -3.88
C LEU A 106 9.24 -3.89 -2.99
N TYR A 107 8.90 -3.41 -1.79
CA TYR A 107 9.84 -3.00 -0.78
C TYR A 107 10.67 -4.21 -0.38
N VAL A 108 11.82 -4.42 -1.02
CA VAL A 108 12.88 -5.16 -0.36
C VAL A 108 13.35 -4.21 0.73
N HIS A 109 12.74 -4.32 1.91
CA HIS A 109 13.13 -3.55 3.09
C HIS A 109 14.66 -3.52 3.13
N PRO A 110 15.33 -2.40 3.44
CA PRO A 110 16.79 -2.31 3.36
C PRO A 110 17.50 -3.47 4.08
N ARG A 111 16.90 -3.95 5.18
CA ARG A 111 17.30 -5.19 5.89
C ARG A 111 17.19 -6.48 5.06
N LEU A 112 16.11 -6.67 4.30
CA LEU A 112 15.93 -7.79 3.36
C LEU A 112 16.82 -7.67 2.11
N ALA A 113 17.11 -6.43 1.68
CA ALA A 113 17.96 -6.16 0.52
C ALA A 113 19.44 -6.37 0.84
N LEU A 114 19.87 -5.91 2.02
CA LEU A 114 21.15 -6.27 2.62
C LEU A 114 21.23 -7.77 2.85
N HIS A 115 20.16 -8.42 3.34
CA HIS A 115 20.17 -9.88 3.46
C HIS A 115 20.39 -10.54 2.11
N ARG A 116 19.76 -10.11 1.01
CA ARG A 116 19.97 -10.75 -0.32
C ARG A 116 21.39 -10.57 -0.85
N THR A 117 22.00 -9.39 -0.69
CA THR A 117 23.37 -9.12 -1.17
C THR A 117 24.43 -9.74 -0.28
N LEU A 118 24.27 -9.66 1.04
CA LEU A 118 25.13 -10.34 2.01
C LEU A 118 25.00 -11.86 1.92
N PHE A 119 23.80 -12.38 1.65
CA PHE A 119 23.55 -13.80 1.41
C PHE A 119 24.23 -14.24 0.12
N LYS A 120 24.08 -13.51 -0.99
CA LYS A 120 24.81 -13.80 -2.25
C LYS A 120 26.33 -13.78 -2.08
N LYS A 121 26.88 -12.81 -1.32
CA LYS A 121 28.32 -12.76 -1.00
C LYS A 121 28.76 -13.92 -0.11
N SER A 122 27.99 -14.22 0.94
CA SER A 122 28.22 -15.35 1.85
C SER A 122 28.17 -16.70 1.13
N ILE A 123 27.24 -16.86 0.20
CA ILE A 123 27.12 -18.03 -0.67
C ILE A 123 28.34 -18.14 -1.57
N ALA A 124 28.71 -17.05 -2.25
CA ALA A 124 29.87 -17.03 -3.14
C ALA A 124 31.19 -17.32 -2.38
N GLU A 125 31.31 -16.86 -1.14
CA GLU A 125 32.44 -17.19 -0.26
C GLU A 125 32.44 -18.66 0.17
N ARG A 126 31.27 -19.22 0.51
CA ARG A 126 31.13 -20.64 0.89
C ARG A 126 31.31 -21.60 -0.29
N LEU A 127 31.07 -21.14 -1.51
CA LEU A 127 31.27 -21.91 -2.74
C LEU A 127 32.75 -21.89 -3.21
N LYS A 128 33.62 -21.03 -2.66
CA LYS A 128 35.04 -21.05 -3.00
C LYS A 128 35.67 -22.38 -2.57
N GLY A 129 35.99 -23.23 -3.55
CA GLY A 129 36.71 -24.50 -3.35
C GLY A 129 35.81 -25.73 -3.22
N VAL A 130 34.52 -25.62 -3.52
CA VAL A 130 33.58 -26.76 -3.54
C VAL A 130 33.65 -27.47 -4.90
N THR A 131 33.63 -28.81 -4.91
CA THR A 131 33.51 -29.60 -6.14
C THR A 131 32.14 -29.43 -6.78
N LYS A 132 32.00 -29.56 -8.11
CA LYS A 132 30.75 -29.30 -8.84
C LYS A 132 29.51 -30.00 -8.23
N ASP A 133 29.66 -31.24 -7.76
CA ASP A 133 28.57 -32.00 -7.13
C ASP A 133 28.12 -31.40 -5.78
N GLY A 134 29.04 -30.77 -5.04
CA GLY A 134 28.73 -30.08 -3.78
C GLY A 134 28.11 -28.69 -3.99
N GLU A 135 28.38 -28.04 -5.13
CA GLU A 135 27.74 -26.79 -5.50
C GLU A 135 26.25 -26.99 -5.80
N GLU A 136 25.90 -28.09 -6.49
CA GLU A 136 24.52 -28.43 -6.82
C GLU A 136 23.68 -28.75 -5.57
N ASP A 137 24.21 -29.54 -4.62
CA ASP A 137 23.52 -29.83 -3.35
C ASP A 137 23.34 -28.56 -2.49
N PHE A 138 24.35 -27.68 -2.46
CA PHE A 138 24.25 -26.40 -1.77
C PHE A 138 23.18 -25.49 -2.38
N LEU A 139 23.16 -25.35 -3.71
CA LEU A 139 22.16 -24.56 -4.44
C LEU A 139 20.74 -25.13 -4.24
N TYR A 140 20.60 -26.46 -4.19
CA TYR A 140 19.33 -27.13 -3.91
C TYR A 140 18.80 -26.80 -2.51
N ARG A 141 19.65 -26.90 -1.47
CA ARG A 141 19.29 -26.52 -0.10
C ARG A 141 18.93 -25.04 0.02
N LEU A 142 19.61 -24.19 -0.74
CA LEU A 142 19.36 -22.76 -0.78
C LEU A 142 17.99 -22.42 -1.39
N LYS A 143 17.68 -23.00 -2.56
CA LYS A 143 16.36 -22.85 -3.21
C LYS A 143 15.25 -23.32 -2.28
N ARG A 144 15.43 -24.46 -1.62
CA ARG A 144 14.48 -24.98 -0.64
C ARG A 144 14.28 -24.04 0.55
N ALA A 145 15.35 -23.44 1.06
CA ALA A 145 15.26 -22.44 2.14
C ALA A 145 14.56 -21.15 1.69
N GLU A 146 14.81 -20.68 0.46
CA GLU A 146 14.11 -19.53 -0.12
C GLU A 146 12.61 -19.82 -0.28
N GLU A 147 12.25 -21.01 -0.76
CA GLU A 147 10.86 -21.45 -0.91
C GLU A 147 10.15 -21.52 0.46
N GLN A 148 10.79 -22.13 1.46
CA GLN A 148 10.22 -22.17 2.81
C GLN A 148 10.05 -20.78 3.42
N TRP A 149 10.99 -19.87 3.18
CA TRP A 149 10.89 -18.50 3.67
C TRP A 149 9.78 -17.71 2.96
N LYS A 150 9.58 -17.91 1.66
CA LYS A 150 8.44 -17.35 0.91
C LYS A 150 7.10 -17.86 1.46
N LEU A 151 6.96 -19.17 1.62
CA LEU A 151 5.78 -19.79 2.23
C LEU A 151 5.50 -19.22 3.63
N ALA A 152 6.52 -19.13 4.49
CA ALA A 152 6.37 -18.57 5.83
C ALA A 152 6.01 -17.07 5.82
N ALA A 153 6.50 -16.31 4.83
CA ALA A 153 6.14 -14.90 4.67
C ALA A 153 4.68 -14.74 4.18
N GLU A 154 4.25 -15.59 3.24
CA GLU A 154 2.87 -15.65 2.77
C GLU A 154 1.91 -16.06 3.90
N GLU A 155 2.28 -17.05 4.72
CA GLU A 155 1.50 -17.46 5.90
C GLU A 155 1.40 -16.34 6.94
N ARG A 156 2.48 -15.59 7.18
CA ARG A 156 2.45 -14.42 8.08
C ARG A 156 1.54 -13.33 7.56
N GLU A 157 1.57 -13.06 6.26
CA GLU A 157 0.70 -12.04 5.67
C GLU A 157 -0.76 -12.50 5.64
N LYS A 158 -1.04 -13.79 5.35
CA LYS A 158 -2.37 -14.38 5.50
C LYS A 158 -2.88 -14.25 6.93
N ARG A 159 -2.07 -14.62 7.93
CA ARG A 159 -2.43 -14.48 9.35
C ARG A 159 -2.71 -13.03 9.72
N ARG A 160 -1.91 -12.09 9.21
CA ARG A 160 -2.13 -10.66 9.43
C ARG A 160 -3.43 -10.17 8.79
N ILE A 161 -3.78 -10.66 7.60
CA ILE A 161 -5.05 -10.37 6.94
C ILE A 161 -6.22 -10.97 7.74
N GLU A 162 -6.09 -12.21 8.23
CA GLU A 162 -7.06 -12.86 9.10
C GLU A 162 -7.25 -12.10 10.42
N GLU A 163 -6.17 -11.67 11.08
CA GLU A 163 -6.22 -10.82 12.29
C GLU A 163 -6.91 -9.47 12.02
N ILE A 164 -6.73 -8.89 10.84
CA ILE A 164 -7.44 -7.66 10.43
C ILE A 164 -8.93 -7.94 10.24
N LEU A 165 -9.29 -9.08 9.65
CA LEU A 165 -10.68 -9.49 9.41
C LEU A 165 -11.40 -9.90 10.71
N GLU A 166 -10.70 -10.56 11.64
CA GLU A 166 -11.19 -10.89 12.98
C GLU A 166 -11.26 -9.65 13.88
N GLY A 167 -10.28 -8.75 13.78
CA GLY A 167 -10.33 -7.44 14.44
C GLY A 167 -11.45 -6.54 13.93
N GLN A 168 -11.89 -6.72 12.67
CA GLN A 168 -13.12 -6.09 12.16
C GLN A 168 -14.41 -6.76 12.64
N LYS A 169 -14.35 -8.00 13.16
CA LYS A 169 -15.51 -8.68 13.76
C LYS A 169 -15.81 -8.25 15.19
N VAL A 170 -14.92 -7.49 15.84
CA VAL A 170 -15.17 -6.92 17.18
C VAL A 170 -15.49 -5.42 17.05
N VAL A 171 -16.64 -5.13 16.45
CA VAL A 171 -17.44 -3.97 16.82
C VAL A 171 -18.84 -4.51 17.08
N ASP A 172 -18.94 -5.33 18.13
CA ASP A 172 -20.22 -5.56 18.77
C ASP A 172 -20.65 -4.22 19.38
N CYS A 173 -21.89 -3.86 19.05
CA CYS A 173 -22.53 -2.63 19.47
C CYS A 173 -22.76 -2.66 20.98
N GLU A 174 -21.81 -2.15 21.77
CA GLU A 174 -22.05 -1.82 23.17
C GLU A 174 -21.93 -0.30 23.37
N GLU A 175 -23.07 0.26 23.79
CA GLU A 175 -23.33 1.61 24.30
C GLU A 175 -23.16 2.77 23.30
N VAL A 176 -24.22 2.97 22.51
CA VAL A 176 -24.49 4.28 21.88
C VAL A 176 -24.84 5.26 23.01
N PRO A 177 -24.13 6.39 23.15
CA PRO A 177 -24.54 7.44 24.08
C PRO A 177 -25.91 7.97 23.65
N ASP A 178 -26.80 8.14 24.64
CA ASP A 178 -28.14 8.68 24.48
C ASP A 178 -28.05 10.14 23.95
N PHE A 179 -28.10 10.30 22.62
CA PHE A 179 -28.19 11.58 21.95
C PHE A 179 -29.66 11.82 21.61
N GLY A 180 -30.28 12.70 22.41
CA GLY A 180 -31.71 12.98 22.38
C GLY A 180 -32.29 13.34 21.01
N ASP A 181 -33.53 12.87 20.83
CA ASP A 181 -34.66 13.48 20.13
C ASP A 181 -34.36 14.30 18.86
N ASN A 182 -33.83 13.65 17.81
CA ASN A 182 -33.96 14.15 16.43
C ASN A 182 -33.85 13.07 15.32
N PHE A 183 -33.90 11.77 15.66
CA PHE A 183 -33.66 10.67 14.70
C PHE A 183 -34.91 10.18 13.94
N ASP A 184 -36.12 10.61 14.31
CA ASP A 184 -37.33 10.10 13.66
C ASP A 184 -37.52 10.64 12.23
N VAL A 185 -37.03 11.85 11.95
CA VAL A 185 -37.10 12.46 10.60
C VAL A 185 -36.17 11.74 9.61
N GLU A 186 -35.02 11.23 10.08
CA GLU A 186 -34.05 10.55 9.21
C GLU A 186 -34.46 9.10 8.91
N ARG A 187 -35.16 8.40 9.83
CA ARG A 187 -35.64 7.04 9.57
C ARG A 187 -36.71 6.99 8.49
N GLU A 188 -37.67 7.91 8.51
CA GLU A 188 -38.70 7.99 7.47
C GLU A 188 -38.07 8.32 6.10
N THR A 189 -37.07 9.21 6.09
CA THR A 189 -36.35 9.58 4.86
C THR A 189 -35.55 8.41 4.28
N ILE A 190 -34.95 7.58 5.14
CA ILE A 190 -34.20 6.39 4.72
C ILE A 190 -35.15 5.29 4.25
N GLN A 191 -36.27 5.06 4.95
CA GLN A 191 -37.28 4.08 4.53
C GLN A 191 -37.91 4.45 3.18
N ALA A 192 -38.22 5.73 2.95
CA ALA A 192 -38.73 6.19 1.66
C ALA A 192 -37.72 5.97 0.52
N LYS A 193 -36.42 6.19 0.76
CA LYS A 193 -35.36 5.93 -0.23
C LYS A 193 -35.17 4.45 -0.50
N VAL A 194 -35.27 3.59 0.52
CA VAL A 194 -35.20 2.13 0.35
C VAL A 194 -36.39 1.65 -0.48
N GLN A 195 -37.60 2.15 -0.20
CA GLN A 195 -38.80 1.76 -0.92
C GLN A 195 -38.78 2.20 -2.39
N GLN A 196 -38.27 3.39 -2.68
CA GLN A 196 -38.06 3.86 -4.06
C GLN A 196 -37.08 2.96 -4.84
N VAL A 197 -35.99 2.52 -4.19
CA VAL A 197 -35.02 1.61 -4.81
C VAL A 197 -35.61 0.20 -5.00
N GLU A 198 -36.46 -0.28 -4.10
CA GLU A 198 -37.17 -1.55 -4.28
C GLU A 198 -38.15 -1.52 -5.46
N GLU A 199 -38.89 -0.43 -5.64
CA GLU A 199 -39.79 -0.25 -6.80
C GLU A 199 -39.03 -0.17 -8.13
N GLU A 200 -37.87 0.50 -8.16
CA GLU A 200 -36.99 0.56 -9.34
C GLU A 200 -36.43 -0.83 -9.70
N LEU A 201 -36.06 -1.63 -8.70
CA LEU A 201 -35.53 -2.98 -8.91
C LEU A 201 -36.61 -3.98 -9.39
N ASP A 202 -37.85 -3.83 -8.93
CA ASP A 202 -38.98 -4.65 -9.40
C ASP A 202 -39.38 -4.29 -10.85
N ALA A 203 -39.22 -3.02 -11.27
CA ALA A 203 -39.47 -2.57 -12.64
C ALA A 203 -38.42 -3.09 -13.64
N GLU A 204 -37.18 -3.32 -13.21
CA GLU A 204 -36.10 -3.87 -14.04
C GLU A 204 -36.10 -5.41 -14.12
N GLY A 205 -37.01 -6.08 -13.41
CA GLY A 205 -37.18 -7.54 -13.47
C GLY A 205 -36.01 -8.33 -12.88
N ILE A 206 -35.18 -7.70 -12.04
CA ILE A 206 -34.03 -8.34 -11.38
C ILE A 206 -34.55 -9.14 -10.19
N LYS A 207 -34.54 -10.48 -10.29
CA LYS A 207 -35.00 -11.37 -9.21
C LYS A 207 -34.19 -11.13 -7.92
N LYS A 208 -34.89 -10.79 -6.83
CA LYS A 208 -34.36 -10.66 -5.45
C LYS A 208 -33.43 -11.81 -5.09
N ILE A 209 -32.23 -11.47 -4.60
CA ILE A 209 -31.35 -12.39 -3.87
C ILE A 209 -31.84 -12.37 -2.42
N ASP A 210 -32.52 -13.44 -1.98
CA ASP A 210 -32.97 -13.58 -0.60
C ASP A 210 -31.76 -13.78 0.33
N ILE A 211 -31.30 -12.69 0.95
CA ILE A 211 -30.35 -12.75 2.06
C ILE A 211 -31.16 -12.91 3.35
N LYS A 212 -31.35 -14.16 3.79
CA LYS A 212 -31.89 -14.45 5.13
C LYS A 212 -30.87 -14.04 6.19
N VAL A 213 -31.19 -12.99 6.94
CA VAL A 213 -30.49 -12.66 8.19
C VAL A 213 -31.20 -13.40 9.32
N GLU A 214 -30.67 -14.55 9.74
CA GLU A 214 -31.12 -15.21 10.96
C GLU A 214 -30.51 -14.51 12.18
N LYS A 215 -31.37 -13.99 13.07
CA LYS A 215 -30.97 -13.59 14.42
C LYS A 215 -30.64 -14.86 15.21
N LYS A 216 -29.39 -15.02 15.65
CA LYS A 216 -29.07 -15.98 16.72
C LYS A 216 -29.62 -15.41 18.04
N ALA A 217 -30.46 -16.22 18.69
CA ALA A 217 -30.96 -16.00 20.05
C ALA A 217 -29.83 -16.08 21.09
#